data_AF-A0AAX0AUA0-F1
#
_entry.id   AF-A0AAX0AUA0-F1
#
_cell.length_a   1.000
_cell.length_b   1.000
_cell.length_c   1.000
_cell.angle_alpha   90.00
_cell.angle_beta   90.00
_cell.angle_gamma   90.00
#
_symmetry.space_group_name_H-M   'P 1'
#
loop_
_entity.id
_entity.type
_entity.pdbx_description
1 polymer ?
#
loop_
_entity_poly.entity_id
_entity_poly.type
_entity_poly.pdbx_seq_one_letter_code
_entity_poly.pdbx_strand_id
1 'polypeptide(L)' 'MYDFIKNMWIMRKYAEINISNCVDKAYITQEQANTIMTMEQVTTTTTTTS' A
#
# COMPACT_ATOMS: atom_id res chain seq x y z
N MET A 1 -5.11 8.82 -8.08
CA MET A 1 -4.45 7.50 -7.99
C MET A 1 -3.71 7.31 -6.67
N TYR A 2 -2.96 8.31 -6.19
CA TYR A 2 -2.23 8.24 -4.92
C TYR A 2 -3.06 7.70 -3.72
N ASP A 3 -4.18 8.33 -3.38
CA ASP A 3 -5.00 7.87 -2.22
C ASP A 3 -5.59 6.48 -2.39
N PHE A 4 -5.95 6.10 -3.63
CA PHE A 4 -6.42 4.76 -3.92
C PHE A 4 -5.34 3.71 -3.65
N ILE A 5 -4.11 3.94 -4.15
CA ILE A 5 -2.97 3.04 -3.97
C ILE A 5 -2.56 2.98 -2.49
N LYS A 6 -2.57 4.12 -1.80
CA LYS A 6 -2.36 4.22 -0.35
C LYS A 6 -3.34 3.34 0.42
N ASN A 7 -4.64 3.41 0.08
CA ASN A 7 -5.64 2.57 0.73
C ASN A 7 -5.43 1.07 0.42
N MET A 8 -5.02 0.72 -0.80
CA MET A 8 -4.67 -0.68 -1.14
C MET A 8 -3.46 -1.19 -0.35
N TRP A 9 -2.47 -0.34 -0.11
CA TRP A 9 -1.33 -0.66 0.75
C TRP A 9 -1.77 -0.88 2.19
N ILE A 10 -2.49 0.09 2.78
CA ILE A 10 -2.97 0.02 4.16
C ILE A 10 -3.80 -1.25 4.37
N MET A 11 -4.74 -1.55 3.46
CA MET A 11 -5.57 -2.76 3.50
C MET A 11 -4.83 -4.06 3.20
N ARG A 12 -3.50 -4.02 3.05
CA ARG A 12 -2.64 -5.18 2.74
C ARG A 12 -3.04 -5.90 1.45
N LYS A 13 -3.64 -5.16 0.51
CA LYS A 13 -3.97 -5.65 -0.84
C LYS A 13 -2.80 -5.49 -1.79
N TYR A 14 -1.95 -4.49 -1.56
CA TYR A 14 -0.74 -4.24 -2.33
C TYR A 14 0.51 -4.57 -1.49
N ALA A 15 1.44 -5.27 -2.14
CA ALA A 15 2.81 -5.46 -1.66
C ALA A 15 3.75 -4.45 -2.34
N GLU A 16 5.02 -4.42 -1.92
CA GLU A 16 6.01 -3.46 -2.44
C GLU A 16 6.15 -3.51 -3.96
N ILE A 17 6.09 -4.71 -4.55
CA ILE A 17 6.11 -4.90 -6.00
C ILE A 17 4.94 -4.20 -6.70
N ASN A 18 3.77 -4.17 -6.07
CA ASN A 18 2.61 -3.45 -6.61
C ASN A 18 2.84 -1.94 -6.56
N ILE A 19 3.49 -1.43 -5.51
CA ILE A 19 3.84 -0.02 -5.39
C ILE A 19 4.89 0.37 -6.44
N SER A 20 5.94 -0.43 -6.63
CA SER A 20 6.94 -0.23 -7.68
C SER A 20 6.29 -0.17 -9.07
N ASN A 21 5.42 -1.13 -9.39
CA ASN A 21 4.69 -1.15 -10.66
C ASN A 21 3.81 0.10 -10.86
N CYS A 22 3.31 0.71 -9.77
CA CYS A 22 2.54 1.95 -9.86
C CYS A 22 3.43 3.16 -10.16
N VAL A 23 4.70 3.14 -9.77
CA VAL A 23 5.71 4.14 -10.18
C VAL A 23 6.05 3.96 -11.66
N ASP A 24 6.32 2.73 -12.10
CA ASP A 24 6.69 2.43 -13.50
C ASP A 24 5.59 2.84 -14.49
N LYS A 25 4.33 2.71 -14.07
CA LYS A 25 3.15 3.13 -14.85
C LYS A 25 2.82 4.62 -14.71
N ALA A 26 3.64 5.37 -13.99
CA ALA A 26 3.45 6.80 -13.70
C ALA A 26 2.10 7.14 -13.03
N TYR A 27 1.52 6.20 -12.25
CA TYR A 27 0.31 6.49 -11.46
C TYR A 27 0.60 7.28 -10.19
N ILE A 28 1.82 7.15 -9.69
CA ILE A 28 2.38 7.89 -8.56
C ILE A 28 3.86 8.20 -8.83
N THR A 29 4.41 9.21 -8.16
CA THR A 29 5.85 9.50 -8.20
C THR A 29 6.63 8.56 -7.28
N GLN A 30 7.96 8.51 -7.45
CA GLN A 30 8.84 7.77 -6.53
C GLN A 30 8.72 8.30 -5.08
N GLU A 31 8.59 9.61 -4.90
CA GLU A 31 8.41 10.24 -3.58
C GLU A 31 7.10 9.78 -2.90
N GLN A 32 6.03 9.69 -3.67
CA GLN A 32 4.75 9.18 -3.22
C GLN A 32 4.83 7.69 -2.86
N ALA A 33 5.51 6.88 -3.67
CA ALA A 33 5.76 5.48 -3.35
C ALA A 33 6.53 5.32 -2.04
N ASN A 34 7.60 6.09 -1.86
CA ASN A 34 8.38 6.10 -0.62
C ASN A 34 7.50 6.48 0.58
N THR A 35 6.60 7.46 0.42
CA THR A 35 5.66 7.86 1.47
C THR A 35 4.66 6.76 1.81
N ILE A 36 4.19 5.99 0.83
CA ILE A 36 3.28 4.86 1.08
C ILE A 36 4.00 3.72 1.80
N MET A 37 5.23 3.40 1.40
CA MET A 37 6.00 2.29 1.97
C MET A 37 6.39 2.50 3.43
N THR A 38 6.38 3.73 3.94
CA THR A 38 6.58 4.01 5.37
C THR A 38 5.32 3.83 6.22
N MET A 39 4.15 3.67 5.60
CA MET A 39 2.88 3.51 6.31
C MET A 39 2.71 2.07 6.79
N GLU A 40 2.21 1.89 8.01
CA GLU A 40 1.84 0.57 8.52
C GLU A 40 0.65 0.00 7.75
N GLN A 41 0.71 -1.29 7.44
CA GLN A 41 -0.42 -2.04 6.91
C GLN A 41 -1.27 -2.58 8.05
N VAL A 42 -2.59 -2.68 7.87
CA VAL A 42 -3.43 -3.37 8.85
C VAL A 42 -3.02 -4.84 8.95
N THR A 43 -2.66 -5.26 10.15
CA THR A 43 -2.57 -6.68 10.50
C THR A 43 -3.98 -7.20 10.71
N THR A 44 -4.43 -8.13 9.87
CA THR A 44 -5.66 -8.89 10.12
C THR A 44 -5.43 -9.83 11.30
N THR A 45 -5.42 -9.29 12.52
CA THR A 45 -5.62 -10.10 13.71
C THR A 45 -7.10 -10.41 13.77
N THR A 46 -7.51 -11.50 13.11
CA THR A 46 -8.79 -12.14 13.40
C THR A 46 -8.73 -12.62 14.84
N THR A 47 -9.18 -11.78 15.77
CA THR A 47 -9.51 -12.20 17.13
C THR A 47 -10.71 -13.14 17.00
N THR A 48 -10.42 -14.43 16.80
CA THR A 48 -11.40 -15.51 16.98
C THR A 48 -11.50 -15.72 18.48
N THR A 49 -12.29 -14.88 19.15
CA THR A 49 -12.69 -15.16 20.53
C THR A 49 -13.83 -16.16 20.46
N SER A 50 -13.49 -17.45 20.62
CA SER A 50 -14.44 -18.51 20.98
C SER A 50 -14.77 -18.44 22.47
#